data_AF-A0A6P5GNV2-F1
#
_entry.id   AF-A0A6P5GNV2-F1
#
_cell.length_a   1.000
_cell.length_b   1.000
_cell.length_c   1.000
_cell.angle_alpha   90.00
_cell.angle_beta   90.00
_cell.angle_gamma   90.00
#
_symmetry.space_group_name_H-M   'P 1'
#
loop_
_entity.id
_entity.type
_entity.pdbx_description
1 polymer ?
#
loop_
_entity_poly.entity_id
_entity_poly.type
_entity_poly.pdbx_seq_one_letter_code
_entity_poly.pdbx_strand_id
1 'polypeptide(L)'
;MAGAECCQNPPELNAASGQGSVVEDLGGLKAYTAGSPDCPRAILLISDVFGYEAPNLRRLADKVAAAGFYVVVSDFFHGDPYVLDSNPPRPVAEWVQNHGTDKGFEDAKGVIEALKNKGISSIGAAGFCWGAKVVVQLAMSDYIKAAVMLHPSPITVDEIKEVKCPISILGAEVDRASPPEVVKQFEEILSAKSEVSSFVKIFPGTTHGWTVRYDVNDEPAVKKAEEAHNDMLEWFVKHVN
;
A
#
# COMPACT_ATOMS: atom_id res chain seq x y z
N MET A 1 -6.04 4.92 -17.23
CA MET A 1 -5.36 6.19 -16.86
C MET A 1 -5.56 6.40 -15.37
N ALA A 2 -4.54 6.86 -14.63
CA ALA A 2 -4.74 7.27 -13.24
C ALA A 2 -5.83 8.35 -13.20
N GLY A 3 -6.87 8.16 -12.41
CA GLY A 3 -7.99 9.09 -12.30
C GLY A 3 -7.58 10.38 -11.59
N ALA A 4 -8.38 11.45 -11.72
CA ALA A 4 -8.15 12.71 -11.00
C ALA A 4 -8.17 12.50 -9.48
N GLU A 5 -8.89 11.47 -9.01
CA GLU A 5 -8.99 11.06 -7.62
C GLU A 5 -7.64 10.61 -7.03
N CYS A 6 -6.73 10.09 -7.85
CA CYS A 6 -5.38 9.70 -7.42
C CYS A 6 -4.59 10.89 -6.85
N CYS A 7 -4.95 12.12 -7.21
CA CYS A 7 -4.25 13.35 -6.83
C CYS A 7 -5.02 14.21 -5.80
N GLN A 8 -6.19 13.78 -5.33
CA GLN A 8 -7.00 14.54 -4.37
C GLN A 8 -6.45 14.41 -2.95
N ASN A 9 -6.64 15.49 -2.17
CA ASN A 9 -6.22 15.64 -0.77
C ASN A 9 -4.73 15.28 -0.55
N PRO A 10 -3.79 15.98 -1.22
CA PRO A 10 -2.37 15.74 -1.00
C PRO A 10 -2.02 15.98 0.48
N PRO A 11 -1.29 15.07 1.13
CA PRO A 11 -0.79 15.30 2.47
C PRO A 11 0.31 16.37 2.44
N GLU A 12 0.39 17.18 3.50
CA GLU A 12 1.61 17.95 3.77
C GLU A 12 2.72 16.96 4.19
N LEU A 13 3.73 16.80 3.34
CA LEU A 13 4.84 15.87 3.60
C LEU A 13 5.67 16.35 4.80
N ASN A 14 6.05 15.40 5.65
CA ASN A 14 6.86 15.70 6.82
C ASN A 14 7.85 14.55 7.07
N ALA A 15 9.11 14.77 6.71
CA ALA A 15 10.20 13.81 6.92
C ALA A 15 10.47 13.50 8.40
N ALA A 16 9.99 14.33 9.34
CA ALA A 16 10.08 14.08 10.78
C ALA A 16 8.84 13.37 11.36
N SER A 17 7.85 13.03 10.52
CA SER A 17 6.67 12.29 10.98
C SER A 17 7.00 10.82 11.27
N GLY A 18 6.32 10.28 12.27
CA GLY A 18 6.49 8.91 12.75
C GLY A 18 7.44 8.79 13.95
N GLN A 19 7.46 7.62 14.60
CA GLN A 19 8.30 7.29 15.76
C GLN A 19 9.48 6.35 15.42
N GLY A 20 9.50 5.83 14.20
CA GLY A 20 10.52 4.97 13.63
C GLY A 20 11.75 5.73 13.17
N SER A 21 12.48 5.16 12.22
CA SER A 21 13.75 5.70 11.74
C SER A 21 13.91 5.52 10.25
N VAL A 22 14.57 6.47 9.60
CA VAL A 22 14.90 6.39 8.19
C VAL A 22 16.26 5.70 8.02
N VAL A 23 16.30 4.69 7.15
CA VAL A 23 17.53 4.05 6.69
C VAL A 23 17.84 4.53 5.28
N GLU A 24 19.11 4.81 5.00
CA GLU A 24 19.54 5.36 3.71
C GLU A 24 19.56 4.32 2.58
N ASP A 25 19.74 3.04 2.92
CA ASP A 25 19.75 1.93 1.95
C ASP A 25 19.12 0.67 2.55
N LEU A 26 18.02 0.25 1.95
CA LEU A 26 17.39 -1.04 2.13
C LEU A 26 16.95 -1.57 0.76
N GLY A 27 17.81 -2.39 0.15
CA GLY A 27 17.53 -2.92 -1.20
C GLY A 27 17.67 -1.86 -2.28
N GLY A 28 18.56 -0.88 -2.09
CA GLY A 28 18.81 0.22 -3.02
C GLY A 28 17.89 1.43 -2.83
N LEU A 29 16.99 1.41 -1.85
CA LEU A 29 16.07 2.50 -1.55
C LEU A 29 16.27 3.07 -0.14
N LYS A 30 16.07 4.37 -0.01
CA LYS A 30 15.77 4.98 1.29
C LYS A 30 14.45 4.41 1.80
N ALA A 31 14.36 4.15 3.10
CA ALA A 31 13.13 3.64 3.69
C ALA A 31 12.91 4.15 5.11
N TYR A 32 11.65 4.44 5.43
CA TYR A 32 11.22 4.57 6.81
C TYR A 32 10.97 3.18 7.39
N THR A 33 11.45 2.94 8.61
CA THR A 33 11.37 1.64 9.29
C THR A 33 10.82 1.81 10.70
N ALA A 34 9.98 0.88 11.13
CA ALA A 34 9.40 0.88 12.47
C ALA A 34 9.34 -0.55 13.04
N GLY A 35 9.39 -0.66 14.37
CA GLY A 35 9.43 -1.96 15.06
C GLY A 35 10.84 -2.56 15.13
N SER A 36 10.93 -3.76 15.72
CA SER A 36 12.23 -4.42 15.91
C SER A 36 12.74 -5.04 14.60
N PRO A 37 13.97 -4.73 14.16
CA PRO A 37 14.57 -5.35 12.98
C PRO A 37 14.87 -6.85 13.17
N ASP A 38 14.87 -7.34 14.41
CA ASP A 38 15.03 -8.77 14.74
C ASP A 38 13.71 -9.54 14.64
N CYS A 39 12.60 -8.87 14.32
CA CYS A 39 11.32 -9.55 14.13
C CYS A 39 11.39 -10.45 12.89
N PRO A 40 11.03 -11.74 12.98
CA PRO A 40 11.07 -12.65 11.83
C PRO A 40 9.99 -12.34 10.78
N ARG A 41 9.07 -11.42 11.10
CA ARG A 41 7.92 -11.06 10.28
C ARG A 41 7.98 -9.59 9.92
N ALA A 42 7.88 -9.28 8.62
CA ALA A 42 7.86 -7.91 8.15
C ALA A 42 6.64 -7.58 7.29
N ILE A 43 6.25 -6.32 7.30
CA ILE A 43 5.24 -5.75 6.41
C ILE A 43 5.89 -4.63 5.59
N LEU A 44 5.82 -4.77 4.26
CA LEU A 44 6.18 -3.72 3.32
C LEU A 44 4.95 -2.88 3.00
N LEU A 45 4.95 -1.60 3.38
CA LEU A 45 3.92 -0.65 2.99
C LEU A 45 4.41 0.14 1.78
N ILE A 46 3.67 0.05 0.67
CA ILE A 46 3.99 0.72 -0.60
C ILE A 46 3.07 1.91 -0.76
N SER A 47 3.65 3.12 -0.70
CA SER A 47 2.91 4.38 -0.68
C SER A 47 2.01 4.57 -1.91
N ASP A 48 1.10 5.52 -1.79
CA ASP A 48 0.50 6.14 -2.97
C ASP A 48 1.49 7.09 -3.65
N VAL A 49 1.01 7.84 -4.64
CA VAL A 49 1.82 8.77 -5.45
C VAL A 49 2.50 9.89 -4.66
N PHE A 50 2.08 10.17 -3.41
CA PHE A 50 2.66 11.23 -2.58
C PHE A 50 3.91 10.78 -1.80
N GLY A 51 4.21 9.49 -1.82
CA GLY A 51 5.48 8.95 -1.34
C GLY A 51 5.51 8.60 0.15
N TYR A 52 6.66 8.08 0.55
CA TYR A 52 6.88 7.47 1.87
C TYR A 52 6.94 8.48 3.04
N GLU A 53 6.97 9.78 2.75
CA GLU A 53 6.99 10.86 3.76
C GLU A 53 5.60 11.34 4.19
N ALA A 54 4.54 10.75 3.63
CA ALA A 54 3.17 11.06 4.01
C ALA A 54 2.93 10.74 5.51
N PRO A 55 2.51 11.72 6.35
CA PRO A 55 2.46 11.54 7.80
C PRO A 55 1.54 10.41 8.26
N ASN A 56 0.36 10.27 7.65
CA ASN A 56 -0.59 9.22 8.01
C ASN A 56 -0.08 7.82 7.62
N LEU A 57 0.70 7.71 6.52
CA LEU A 57 1.34 6.44 6.14
C LEU A 57 2.39 6.02 7.16
N ARG A 58 3.23 6.96 7.66
CA ARG A 58 4.22 6.65 8.70
C ARG A 58 3.57 6.35 10.06
N ARG A 59 2.50 7.06 10.42
CA ARG A 59 1.69 6.72 11.62
C ARG A 59 1.08 5.33 11.51
N LEU A 60 0.61 4.94 10.32
CA LEU A 60 0.15 3.58 10.07
C LEU A 60 1.29 2.57 10.21
N ALA A 61 2.48 2.88 9.71
CA ALA A 61 3.66 2.03 9.89
C ALA A 61 3.98 1.80 11.37
N ASP A 62 3.91 2.86 12.20
CA ASP A 62 4.10 2.74 13.65
C ASP A 62 3.00 1.89 14.32
N LYS A 63 1.74 2.05 13.88
CA LYS A 63 0.61 1.22 14.36
C LYS A 63 0.82 -0.25 14.01
N VAL A 64 1.29 -0.56 12.80
CA VAL A 64 1.59 -1.93 12.35
C VAL A 64 2.80 -2.49 13.12
N ALA A 65 3.81 -1.68 13.40
CA ALA A 65 4.94 -2.08 14.21
C ALA A 65 4.54 -2.44 15.64
N ALA A 66 3.65 -1.64 16.25
CA ALA A 66 3.07 -1.91 17.56
C ALA A 66 2.28 -3.23 17.63
N ALA A 67 1.78 -3.73 16.48
CA ALA A 67 1.14 -5.04 16.37
C ALA A 67 2.13 -6.22 16.23
N GLY A 68 3.44 -5.97 16.34
CA GLY A 68 4.46 -7.02 16.41
C GLY A 68 5.09 -7.39 15.07
N PHE A 69 5.16 -6.45 14.12
CA PHE A 69 5.84 -6.60 12.84
C PHE A 69 7.04 -5.65 12.74
N TYR A 70 8.05 -6.04 11.96
CA TYR A 70 8.98 -5.06 11.42
C TYR A 70 8.34 -4.40 10.19
N VAL A 71 8.31 -3.08 10.12
CA VAL A 71 7.60 -2.37 9.05
C VAL A 71 8.57 -1.56 8.23
N VAL A 72 8.40 -1.62 6.92
CA VAL A 72 9.22 -0.91 5.95
C VAL A 72 8.30 -0.10 5.04
N VAL A 73 8.62 1.18 4.87
CA VAL A 73 7.98 2.09 3.90
C VAL A 73 9.09 2.68 3.04
N SER A 74 9.32 2.10 1.86
CA SER A 74 10.42 2.50 0.97
C SER A 74 10.06 3.68 0.08
N ASP A 75 11.07 4.46 -0.29
CA ASP A 75 10.97 5.54 -1.27
C ASP A 75 11.01 4.98 -2.70
N PHE A 76 9.88 4.43 -3.15
CA PHE A 76 9.74 3.89 -4.51
C PHE A 76 9.89 4.93 -5.62
N PHE A 77 9.94 6.23 -5.28
CA PHE A 77 10.02 7.31 -6.24
C PHE A 77 11.38 7.99 -6.26
N HIS A 78 12.37 7.49 -5.50
CA HIS A 78 13.75 7.96 -5.53
C HIS A 78 13.86 9.48 -5.33
N GLY A 79 13.08 10.02 -4.38
CA GLY A 79 13.01 11.45 -4.07
C GLY A 79 12.14 12.28 -5.00
N ASP A 80 11.40 11.69 -5.95
CA ASP A 80 10.49 12.39 -6.87
C ASP A 80 9.01 11.96 -6.69
N PRO A 81 8.39 12.15 -5.50
CA PRO A 81 6.96 11.93 -5.35
C PRO A 81 6.14 12.91 -6.21
N TYR A 82 4.88 12.58 -6.47
CA TYR A 82 3.98 13.48 -7.17
C TYR A 82 3.68 14.72 -6.33
N VAL A 83 3.83 15.91 -6.93
CA VAL A 83 3.53 17.20 -6.30
C VAL A 83 2.45 17.89 -7.12
N LEU A 84 1.25 18.01 -6.53
CA LEU A 84 0.07 18.54 -7.20
C LEU A 84 0.28 19.97 -7.72
N ASP A 85 0.85 20.84 -6.89
CA ASP A 85 1.07 22.26 -7.20
C ASP A 85 2.51 22.54 -7.66
N SER A 86 3.09 21.61 -8.43
CA SER A 86 4.42 21.77 -9.02
C SER A 86 4.48 22.97 -9.98
N ASN A 87 5.66 23.60 -10.07
CA ASN A 87 5.91 24.70 -11.01
C ASN A 87 7.20 24.42 -11.81
N PRO A 88 7.12 24.10 -13.12
CA PRO A 88 5.90 24.05 -13.94
C PRO A 88 4.95 22.90 -13.54
N PRO A 89 3.64 23.00 -13.82
CA PRO A 89 2.69 21.93 -13.52
C PRO A 89 3.06 20.63 -14.24
N ARG A 90 3.22 19.55 -13.49
CA ARG A 90 3.46 18.21 -14.02
C ARG A 90 2.17 17.38 -14.00
N PRO A 91 1.60 17.00 -15.15
CA PRO A 91 0.44 16.10 -15.18
C PRO A 91 0.77 14.75 -14.54
N VAL A 92 -0.16 14.18 -13.78
CA VAL A 92 0.01 12.83 -13.17
C VAL A 92 0.34 11.77 -14.22
N ALA A 93 -0.22 11.87 -15.43
CA ALA A 93 0.06 10.94 -16.51
C ALA A 93 1.54 10.98 -16.95
N GLU A 94 2.17 12.16 -16.92
CA GLU A 94 3.60 12.31 -17.22
C GLU A 94 4.44 11.74 -16.07
N TRP A 95 4.07 12.02 -14.82
CA TRP A 95 4.77 11.45 -13.67
C TRP A 95 4.71 9.92 -13.67
N VAL A 96 3.56 9.32 -13.96
CA VAL A 96 3.37 7.85 -14.06
C VAL A 96 4.25 7.22 -15.15
N GLN A 97 4.56 7.93 -16.25
CA GLN A 97 5.47 7.40 -17.27
C GLN A 97 6.88 7.17 -16.73
N ASN A 98 7.33 8.02 -15.80
CA ASN A 98 8.64 7.89 -15.16
C ASN A 98 8.59 7.01 -13.90
N HIS A 99 7.41 6.80 -13.33
CA HIS A 99 7.17 6.07 -12.08
C HIS A 99 6.21 4.90 -12.31
N GLY A 100 6.46 4.11 -13.36
CA GLY A 100 5.66 2.94 -13.70
C GLY A 100 5.73 1.87 -12.62
N THR A 101 4.63 1.14 -12.42
CA THR A 101 4.53 0.13 -11.36
C THR A 101 5.43 -1.08 -11.62
N ASP A 102 5.82 -1.34 -12.87
CA ASP A 102 6.80 -2.39 -13.21
C ASP A 102 8.18 -2.12 -12.57
N LYS A 103 8.62 -0.86 -12.57
CA LYS A 103 9.83 -0.47 -11.85
C LYS A 103 9.62 -0.58 -10.33
N GLY A 104 8.44 -0.18 -9.85
CA GLY A 104 8.05 -0.38 -8.45
C GLY A 104 8.09 -1.84 -8.01
N PHE A 105 7.65 -2.77 -8.86
CA PHE A 105 7.72 -4.21 -8.63
C PHE A 105 9.16 -4.71 -8.54
N GLU A 106 10.04 -4.27 -9.45
CA GLU A 106 11.47 -4.61 -9.41
C GLU A 106 12.16 -4.04 -8.15
N ASP A 107 11.83 -2.82 -7.76
CA ASP A 107 12.36 -2.21 -6.54
C ASP A 107 11.84 -2.94 -5.28
N ALA A 108 10.56 -3.34 -5.27
CA ALA A 108 9.99 -4.11 -4.17
C ALA A 108 10.68 -5.46 -3.98
N LYS A 109 11.06 -6.13 -5.08
CA LYS A 109 11.87 -7.36 -5.02
C LYS A 109 13.21 -7.12 -4.32
N GLY A 110 13.91 -6.04 -4.66
CA GLY A 110 15.18 -5.67 -4.02
C GLY A 110 15.03 -5.44 -2.52
N VAL A 111 13.97 -4.75 -2.10
CA VAL A 111 13.64 -4.55 -0.68
C VAL A 111 13.33 -5.88 0.01
N ILE A 112 12.51 -6.74 -0.61
CA ILE A 112 12.14 -8.06 -0.08
C ILE A 112 13.36 -8.98 0.07
N GLU A 113 14.27 -8.99 -0.91
CA GLU A 113 15.53 -9.72 -0.82
C GLU A 113 16.42 -9.19 0.30
N ALA A 114 16.54 -7.87 0.45
CA ALA A 114 17.27 -7.27 1.55
C ALA A 114 16.70 -7.65 2.92
N LEU A 115 15.37 -7.74 3.06
CA LEU A 115 14.70 -8.21 4.27
C LEU A 115 14.99 -9.68 4.54
N LYS A 116 14.90 -10.55 3.52
CA LYS A 116 15.23 -11.98 3.64
C LYS A 116 16.68 -12.18 4.08
N ASN A 117 17.62 -11.40 3.53
CA ASN A 117 19.03 -11.45 3.89
C ASN A 117 19.29 -11.01 5.36
N LYS A 118 18.40 -10.22 5.95
CA LYS A 118 18.42 -9.88 7.38
C LYS A 118 17.81 -10.96 8.28
N GLY A 119 17.36 -12.08 7.73
CA GLY A 119 16.77 -13.19 8.47
C GLY A 119 15.24 -13.13 8.60
N ILE A 120 14.58 -12.19 7.92
CA ILE A 120 13.11 -12.11 7.92
C ILE A 120 12.55 -13.27 7.08
N SER A 121 11.76 -14.13 7.72
CA SER A 121 11.23 -15.36 7.12
C SER A 121 9.83 -15.21 6.54
N SER A 122 9.07 -14.21 7.00
CA SER A 122 7.67 -14.00 6.60
C SER A 122 7.42 -12.54 6.25
N ILE A 123 7.02 -12.26 5.01
CA ILE A 123 6.84 -10.88 4.52
C ILE A 123 5.43 -10.73 3.96
N GLY A 124 4.65 -9.81 4.50
CA GLY A 124 3.42 -9.31 3.88
C GLY A 124 3.65 -7.98 3.18
N ALA A 125 2.73 -7.58 2.30
CA ALA A 125 2.75 -6.25 1.69
C ALA A 125 1.37 -5.60 1.67
N ALA A 126 1.32 -4.30 1.99
CA ALA A 126 0.14 -3.47 1.82
C ALA A 126 0.43 -2.35 0.82
N GLY A 127 -0.51 -2.06 -0.07
CA GLY A 127 -0.34 -1.08 -1.13
C GLY A 127 -1.50 -0.09 -1.18
N PHE A 128 -1.18 1.18 -1.37
CA PHE A 128 -2.13 2.29 -1.36
C PHE A 128 -2.18 2.92 -2.76
N CYS A 129 -3.35 3.00 -3.42
CA CYS A 129 -3.47 3.63 -4.75
C CYS A 129 -2.49 3.02 -5.77
N TRP A 130 -1.41 3.74 -6.13
CA TRP A 130 -0.33 3.29 -6.99
C TRP A 130 0.37 2.05 -6.41
N GLY A 131 0.64 2.06 -5.10
CA GLY A 131 1.27 0.94 -4.42
C GLY A 131 0.43 -0.34 -4.41
N ALA A 132 -0.90 -0.24 -4.52
CA ALA A 132 -1.77 -1.40 -4.63
C ALA A 132 -1.52 -2.18 -5.92
N LYS A 133 -1.17 -1.49 -7.01
CA LYS A 133 -0.80 -2.13 -8.28
C LYS A 133 0.51 -2.91 -8.14
N VAL A 134 1.49 -2.36 -7.43
CA VAL A 134 2.74 -3.08 -7.13
C VAL A 134 2.45 -4.31 -6.24
N VAL A 135 1.56 -4.16 -5.25
CA VAL A 135 1.18 -5.28 -4.37
C VAL A 135 0.45 -6.40 -5.10
N VAL A 136 -0.44 -6.12 -6.05
CA VAL A 136 -1.06 -7.20 -6.84
C VAL A 136 -0.03 -7.93 -7.70
N GLN A 137 0.93 -7.21 -8.28
CA GLN A 137 2.03 -7.83 -9.04
C GLN A 137 2.89 -8.75 -8.14
N LEU A 138 3.18 -8.33 -6.90
CA LEU A 138 3.82 -9.20 -5.90
C LEU A 138 2.95 -10.41 -5.55
N ALA A 139 1.64 -10.23 -5.40
CA ALA A 139 0.69 -11.29 -5.03
C ALA A 139 0.52 -12.36 -6.12
N MET A 140 0.84 -12.05 -7.38
CA MET A 140 0.88 -13.00 -8.51
C MET A 140 2.14 -13.91 -8.49
N SER A 141 3.01 -13.74 -7.50
CA SER A 141 4.28 -14.44 -7.35
C SER A 141 4.49 -14.90 -5.90
N ASP A 142 5.64 -15.52 -5.61
CA ASP A 142 5.93 -16.09 -4.28
C ASP A 142 6.77 -15.16 -3.38
N TYR A 143 6.82 -13.85 -3.69
CA TYR A 143 7.62 -12.89 -2.91
C TYR A 143 7.02 -12.59 -1.53
N ILE A 144 5.69 -12.63 -1.39
CA ILE A 144 4.96 -12.25 -0.17
C ILE A 144 4.00 -13.34 0.29
N LYS A 145 3.72 -13.37 1.60
CA LYS A 145 2.82 -14.31 2.26
C LYS A 145 1.37 -13.84 2.30
N ALA A 146 1.15 -12.53 2.29
CA ALA A 146 -0.17 -11.93 2.28
C ALA A 146 -0.12 -10.54 1.63
N ALA A 147 -1.17 -10.20 0.91
CA ALA A 147 -1.36 -8.92 0.25
C ALA A 147 -2.56 -8.18 0.84
N VAL A 148 -2.45 -6.86 0.98
CA VAL A 148 -3.59 -5.97 1.25
C VAL A 148 -3.57 -4.80 0.28
N MET A 149 -4.67 -4.57 -0.44
CA MET A 149 -4.85 -3.43 -1.32
C MET A 149 -5.84 -2.45 -0.70
N LEU A 150 -5.44 -1.19 -0.57
CA LEU A 150 -6.28 -0.13 -0.03
C LEU A 150 -6.48 0.94 -1.10
N HIS A 151 -7.75 1.26 -1.42
CA HIS A 151 -8.17 2.15 -2.51
C HIS A 151 -7.30 1.99 -3.77
N PRO A 152 -7.33 0.81 -4.42
CA PRO A 152 -6.42 0.51 -5.51
C PRO A 152 -6.57 1.47 -6.68
N SER A 153 -5.47 1.78 -7.36
CA SER A 153 -5.51 2.31 -8.74
C SER A 153 -5.96 1.19 -9.72
N PRO A 154 -6.25 1.47 -11.01
CA PRO A 154 -6.82 0.49 -11.91
C PRO A 154 -6.06 -0.85 -11.99
N ILE A 155 -6.71 -1.92 -11.54
CA ILE A 155 -6.28 -3.31 -11.64
C ILE A 155 -7.21 -4.04 -12.61
N THR A 156 -6.67 -4.99 -13.36
CA THR A 156 -7.45 -5.81 -14.29
C THR A 156 -7.94 -7.09 -13.64
N VAL A 157 -9.05 -7.62 -14.13
CA VAL A 157 -9.57 -8.92 -13.70
C VAL A 157 -8.58 -10.06 -13.93
N ASP A 158 -7.73 -9.96 -14.97
CA ASP A 158 -6.73 -10.98 -15.28
C ASP A 158 -5.60 -10.98 -14.25
N GLU A 159 -5.17 -9.83 -13.75
CA GLU A 159 -4.22 -9.77 -12.63
C GLU A 159 -4.77 -10.43 -11.36
N ILE A 160 -6.06 -10.23 -11.06
CA ILE A 160 -6.70 -10.87 -9.90
C ILE A 160 -6.78 -12.39 -10.05
N LYS A 161 -7.03 -12.91 -11.25
CA LYS A 161 -7.03 -14.36 -11.51
C LYS A 161 -5.67 -14.99 -11.23
N GLU A 162 -4.58 -14.25 -11.46
CA GLU A 162 -3.21 -14.70 -11.29
C GLU A 162 -2.71 -14.64 -9.84
N VAL A 163 -3.44 -14.04 -8.89
CA VAL A 163 -3.05 -13.94 -7.47
C VAL A 163 -2.87 -15.32 -6.83
N LYS A 164 -1.76 -15.54 -6.12
CA LYS A 164 -1.35 -16.82 -5.53
C LYS A 164 -1.34 -16.84 -4.00
N CYS A 165 -1.21 -15.68 -3.35
CA CYS A 165 -1.22 -15.57 -1.89
C CYS A 165 -2.55 -15.04 -1.36
N PRO A 166 -2.85 -15.24 -0.06
CA PRO A 166 -3.96 -14.57 0.61
C PRO A 166 -4.01 -13.07 0.31
N ILE A 167 -5.16 -12.56 -0.12
CA ILE A 167 -5.33 -11.16 -0.50
C ILE A 167 -6.56 -10.51 0.16
N SER A 168 -6.39 -9.30 0.69
CA SER A 168 -7.48 -8.43 1.13
C SER A 168 -7.60 -7.22 0.21
N ILE A 169 -8.82 -6.84 -0.17
CA ILE A 169 -9.11 -5.69 -1.04
C ILE A 169 -10.10 -4.78 -0.33
N LEU A 170 -9.64 -3.59 0.03
CA LEU A 170 -10.43 -2.55 0.68
C LEU A 170 -10.68 -1.44 -0.35
N GLY A 171 -11.91 -1.37 -0.86
CA GLY A 171 -12.37 -0.39 -1.84
C GLY A 171 -13.17 0.76 -1.23
N ALA A 172 -13.20 1.91 -1.91
CA ALA A 172 -14.04 3.05 -1.55
C ALA A 172 -15.33 3.05 -2.37
N GLU A 173 -16.45 3.46 -1.76
CA GLU A 173 -17.74 3.57 -2.46
C GLU A 173 -17.72 4.64 -3.56
N VAL A 174 -17.05 5.77 -3.31
CA VAL A 174 -17.00 6.92 -4.22
C VAL A 174 -15.61 7.03 -4.84
N ASP A 175 -15.15 5.93 -5.46
CA ASP A 175 -13.84 5.85 -6.11
C ASP A 175 -14.00 5.53 -7.60
N ARG A 176 -13.55 6.42 -8.48
CA ARG A 176 -13.58 6.15 -9.94
C ARG A 176 -12.32 5.50 -10.46
N ALA A 177 -11.22 5.51 -9.70
CA ALA A 177 -10.00 4.82 -10.07
C ALA A 177 -10.17 3.29 -9.93
N SER A 178 -10.96 2.85 -8.95
CA SER A 178 -11.41 1.46 -8.79
C SER A 178 -12.87 1.42 -8.33
N PRO A 179 -13.83 1.55 -9.27
CA PRO A 179 -15.26 1.58 -8.96
C PRO A 179 -15.75 0.35 -8.18
N PRO A 180 -16.78 0.49 -7.32
CA PRO A 180 -17.39 -0.62 -6.60
C PRO A 180 -17.74 -1.83 -7.47
N GLU A 181 -18.16 -1.61 -8.72
CA GLU A 181 -18.48 -2.68 -9.67
C GLU A 181 -17.26 -3.52 -10.02
N VAL A 182 -16.10 -2.89 -10.18
CA VAL A 182 -14.82 -3.57 -10.47
C VAL A 182 -14.34 -4.32 -9.22
N VAL A 183 -14.45 -3.71 -8.03
CA VAL A 183 -14.09 -4.37 -6.77
C VAL A 183 -14.97 -5.61 -6.51
N LYS A 184 -16.26 -5.55 -6.83
CA LYS A 184 -17.17 -6.72 -6.77
C LYS A 184 -16.78 -7.82 -7.76
N GLN A 185 -16.34 -7.47 -8.97
CA GLN A 185 -15.81 -8.47 -9.90
C GLN A 185 -14.58 -9.18 -9.34
N PHE A 186 -13.71 -8.46 -8.62
CA PHE A 186 -12.57 -9.08 -7.94
C PHE A 186 -13.01 -10.05 -6.85
N GLU A 187 -14.02 -9.66 -6.05
CA GLU A 187 -14.62 -10.53 -5.04
C GLU A 187 -15.18 -11.82 -5.64
N GLU A 188 -15.91 -11.73 -6.75
CA GLU A 188 -16.46 -12.89 -7.46
C GLU A 188 -15.35 -13.85 -7.94
N ILE A 189 -14.28 -13.30 -8.56
CA ILE A 189 -13.13 -14.09 -9.04
C ILE A 189 -12.42 -14.77 -7.87
N LEU A 190 -12.16 -14.05 -6.79
CA LEU A 190 -11.45 -14.58 -5.62
C LEU A 190 -12.30 -15.59 -4.84
N SER A 191 -13.61 -15.38 -4.76
CA SER A 191 -14.54 -16.32 -4.12
C SER A 191 -14.62 -17.66 -4.87
N ALA A 192 -14.42 -17.64 -6.19
CA ALA A 192 -14.34 -18.86 -7.00
C ALA A 192 -12.99 -19.61 -6.83
N LYS A 193 -11.97 -18.97 -6.22
CA LYS A 193 -10.63 -19.51 -6.07
C LYS A 193 -10.39 -20.02 -4.64
N SER A 194 -10.92 -21.21 -4.33
CA SER A 194 -10.89 -21.81 -2.99
C SER A 194 -9.50 -22.00 -2.37
N GLU A 195 -8.45 -22.05 -3.19
CA GLU A 195 -7.05 -22.18 -2.78
C GLU A 195 -6.46 -20.88 -2.22
N VAL A 196 -7.08 -19.73 -2.51
CA VAL A 196 -6.62 -18.40 -2.07
C VAL A 196 -7.62 -17.83 -1.08
N SER A 197 -7.18 -17.63 0.17
CA SER A 197 -7.98 -16.88 1.14
C SER A 197 -8.16 -15.44 0.66
N SER A 198 -9.40 -14.96 0.64
CA SER A 198 -9.69 -13.59 0.25
C SER A 198 -10.64 -12.88 1.21
N PHE A 199 -10.53 -11.56 1.27
CA PHE A 199 -11.46 -10.68 1.95
C PHE A 199 -11.64 -9.42 1.10
N VAL A 200 -12.87 -9.09 0.73
CA VAL A 200 -13.15 -7.88 -0.04
C VAL A 200 -14.20 -7.07 0.71
N LYS A 201 -13.96 -5.77 0.83
CA LYS A 201 -14.87 -4.85 1.51
C LYS A 201 -14.88 -3.50 0.83
N ILE A 202 -16.08 -2.98 0.60
CA ILE A 202 -16.30 -1.63 0.08
C ILE A 202 -16.79 -0.75 1.22
N PHE A 203 -16.08 0.35 1.49
CA PHE A 203 -16.35 1.24 2.61
C PHE A 203 -17.34 2.34 2.20
N PRO A 204 -18.54 2.40 2.82
CA PRO A 204 -19.56 3.38 2.46
C PRO A 204 -19.11 4.80 2.83
N GLY A 205 -19.46 5.76 1.99
CA GLY A 205 -19.16 7.18 2.17
C GLY A 205 -17.68 7.57 2.04
N THR A 206 -16.81 6.63 1.63
CA THR A 206 -15.37 6.90 1.48
C THR A 206 -14.99 7.15 0.02
N THR A 207 -13.94 7.95 -0.16
CA THR A 207 -13.36 8.29 -1.47
C THR A 207 -11.98 7.67 -1.61
N HIS A 208 -11.41 7.71 -2.82
CA HIS A 208 -10.03 7.30 -3.05
C HIS A 208 -9.05 7.97 -2.05
N GLY A 209 -8.08 7.21 -1.53
CA GLY A 209 -7.09 7.72 -0.58
C GLY A 209 -7.54 7.79 0.88
N TRP A 210 -8.79 7.44 1.22
CA TRP A 210 -9.34 7.65 2.58
C TRP A 210 -8.52 7.02 3.70
N THR A 211 -7.69 6.01 3.42
CA THR A 211 -6.93 5.31 4.46
C THR A 211 -5.64 6.01 4.85
N VAL A 212 -5.13 6.95 4.03
CA VAL A 212 -3.86 7.65 4.27
C VAL A 212 -3.90 9.15 3.99
N ARG A 213 -5.02 9.68 3.46
CA ARG A 213 -5.19 11.12 3.13
C ARG A 213 -6.30 11.81 3.91
N TYR A 214 -6.84 11.16 4.93
CA TYR A 214 -7.89 11.72 5.78
C TYR A 214 -7.36 12.88 6.62
N ASP A 215 -8.23 13.86 6.90
CA ASP A 215 -7.97 14.89 7.91
C ASP A 215 -8.03 14.25 9.29
N VAL A 216 -6.96 14.42 10.06
CA VAL A 216 -6.82 13.87 11.41
C VAL A 216 -7.72 14.57 12.43
N ASN A 217 -8.29 15.72 12.07
CA ASN A 217 -9.25 16.46 12.87
C ASN A 217 -10.71 16.14 12.51
N ASP A 218 -10.95 15.38 11.44
CA ASP A 218 -12.27 14.87 11.05
C ASP A 218 -12.49 13.49 11.68
N GLU A 219 -13.14 13.47 12.84
CA GLU A 219 -13.39 12.24 13.61
C GLU A 219 -14.11 11.14 12.79
N PRO A 220 -15.18 11.42 12.02
CA PRO A 220 -15.74 10.46 11.07
C PRO A 220 -14.72 9.87 10.08
N ALA A 221 -13.86 10.71 9.47
CA ALA A 221 -12.85 10.25 8.52
C ALA A 221 -11.78 9.37 9.20
N VAL A 222 -11.33 9.78 10.39
CA VAL A 222 -10.39 9.00 11.22
C VAL A 222 -10.97 7.62 11.54
N LYS A 223 -12.22 7.53 12.00
CA LYS A 223 -12.87 6.25 12.30
C LYS A 223 -12.92 5.32 11.09
N LYS A 224 -13.19 5.86 9.90
CA LYS A 224 -13.23 5.07 8.65
C LYS A 224 -11.85 4.60 8.20
N ALA A 225 -10.82 5.41 8.40
CA ALA A 225 -9.44 4.99 8.16
C ALA A 225 -9.01 3.91 9.16
N GLU A 226 -9.31 4.09 10.45
CA GLU A 226 -9.00 3.13 11.50
C GLU A 226 -9.68 1.77 11.31
N GLU A 227 -10.95 1.78 10.87
CA GLU A 227 -11.68 0.56 10.48
C GLU A 227 -10.92 -0.22 9.40
N ALA A 228 -10.50 0.45 8.33
CA ALA A 228 -9.72 -0.18 7.25
C ALA A 228 -8.32 -0.63 7.71
N HIS A 229 -7.65 0.13 8.59
CA HIS A 229 -6.36 -0.26 9.15
C HIS A 229 -6.48 -1.51 10.03
N ASN A 230 -7.58 -1.65 10.77
CA ASN A 230 -7.83 -2.82 11.60
C ASN A 230 -8.09 -4.06 10.73
N ASP A 231 -8.92 -3.94 9.68
CA ASP A 231 -9.14 -5.02 8.70
C ASP A 231 -7.81 -5.47 8.05
N MET A 232 -6.93 -4.52 7.71
CA MET A 232 -5.57 -4.80 7.20
C MET A 232 -4.70 -5.55 8.22
N LEU A 233 -4.68 -5.08 9.48
CA LEU A 233 -3.87 -5.68 10.54
C LEU A 233 -4.32 -7.10 10.87
N GLU A 234 -5.63 -7.32 10.99
CA GLU A 234 -6.21 -8.65 11.22
C GLU A 234 -5.82 -9.62 10.10
N TRP A 235 -5.82 -9.14 8.85
CA TRP A 235 -5.35 -9.92 7.70
C TRP A 235 -3.90 -10.35 7.84
N PHE A 236 -3.00 -9.42 8.20
CA PHE A 236 -1.58 -9.73 8.38
C PHE A 236 -1.31 -10.63 9.58
N VAL A 237 -1.98 -10.39 10.72
CA VAL A 237 -1.86 -11.27 11.90
C VAL A 237 -2.25 -12.71 11.57
N LYS A 238 -3.26 -12.89 10.71
CA LYS A 238 -3.73 -14.22 10.31
C LYS A 238 -2.78 -14.92 9.32
N HIS A 239 -2.25 -14.18 8.33
CA HIS A 239 -1.61 -14.77 7.16
C HIS A 239 -0.09 -14.58 7.07
N VAL A 240 0.50 -13.68 7.87
CA VAL A 240 1.95 -13.47 7.96
C VAL A 240 2.44 -14.07 9.27
N ASN A 241 2.69 -15.39 9.22
CA ASN A 241 3.22 -16.20 10.33
C ASN A 241 4.68 -16.56 10.10
#